data_AF-A0AAW0IL00-F1
#
_entry.id   AF-A0AAW0IL00-F1
#
_cell.length_a   1.000
_cell.length_b   1.000
_cell.length_c   1.000
_cell.angle_alpha   90.00
_cell.angle_beta   90.00
_cell.angle_gamma   90.00
#
_symmetry.space_group_name_H-M   'P 1'
#
loop_
_entity.id
_entity.type
_entity.pdbx_description
1 polymer ?
#
loop_
_entity_poly.entity_id
_entity_poly.type
_entity_poly.pdbx_seq_one_letter_code
_entity_poly.pdbx_strand_id
1 'polypeptide(L)'
;MEVLSGKRSVDAEFGDGNSIVDWVRSKIKTKEGVIDILDKNAGAACSPVREEMMQMLRIALLCTSRNPADRPSMRDVVLMLQEAKPKRKLPERVGGGGRDNVISCGGGGEIPMAEKPVVEC
;
A
#
# COMPACT_ATOMS: atom_id res chain seq x y z
N MET A 1 -3.43 5.17 8.55
CA MET A 1 -2.23 5.82 7.98
C MET A 1 -0.97 5.16 8.52
N GLU A 2 -0.86 4.91 9.82
CA GLU A 2 0.31 4.23 10.43
C GLU A 2 0.67 2.91 9.73
N VAL A 3 -0.32 2.04 9.46
CA VAL A 3 -0.12 0.77 8.75
C VAL A 3 0.39 0.95 7.32
N LEU A 4 -0.01 2.01 6.63
CA LEU A 4 0.40 2.24 5.23
C LEU A 4 1.83 2.76 5.13
N SER A 5 2.29 3.50 6.14
CA SER A 5 3.61 4.15 6.12
C SER A 5 4.65 3.52 7.03
N GLY A 6 4.26 2.60 7.91
CA GLY A 6 5.15 2.02 8.92
C GLY A 6 5.63 3.05 9.95
N LYS A 7 4.95 4.21 10.04
CA LYS A 7 5.33 5.32 10.94
C LYS A 7 4.29 5.48 12.05
N ARG A 8 4.70 6.08 13.16
CA ARG A 8 3.80 6.44 14.28
C ARG A 8 2.91 7.62 13.88
N SER A 9 1.77 7.76 14.54
CA SER A 9 0.83 8.88 14.36
C SER A 9 1.44 10.27 14.58
N VAL A 10 2.44 10.36 15.46
CA VAL A 10 3.31 11.51 15.66
C VAL A 10 4.76 11.04 15.57
N ASP A 11 5.57 11.75 14.80
CA ASP A 11 6.97 11.41 14.53
C ASP A 11 7.79 12.69 14.38
N ALA A 12 9.05 12.65 14.80
CA ALA A 12 9.97 13.80 14.71
C ALA A 12 10.18 14.23 13.25
N GLU A 13 10.08 13.32 12.29
CA GLU A 13 10.22 13.60 10.85
C GLU A 13 9.09 14.50 10.29
N PHE A 14 7.97 14.64 11.00
CA PHE A 14 6.81 15.40 10.53
C PHE A 14 6.91 16.90 10.85
N GLY A 15 7.84 17.27 11.73
CA GLY A 15 7.93 18.59 12.34
C GLY A 15 7.10 18.71 13.61
N ASP A 16 7.47 19.66 14.46
CA ASP A 16 6.83 19.84 15.77
C ASP A 16 5.35 20.22 15.62
N GLY A 17 4.49 19.54 16.39
CA GLY A 17 3.03 19.72 16.34
C GLY A 17 2.30 19.09 15.14
N ASN A 18 3.00 18.44 14.20
CA ASN A 18 2.38 17.86 13.02
C ASN A 18 1.99 16.39 13.21
N SER A 19 0.80 16.04 12.73
CA SER A 19 0.35 14.66 12.68
C SER A 19 0.82 13.96 11.40
N ILE A 20 0.77 12.63 11.40
CA ILE A 20 0.94 11.80 10.20
C ILE A 20 0.02 12.25 9.05
N VAL A 21 -1.18 12.75 9.35
CA VAL A 21 -2.14 13.19 8.34
C VAL A 21 -1.64 14.44 7.61
N ASP A 22 -1.06 15.39 8.36
CA ASP A 22 -0.52 16.63 7.79
C ASP A 22 0.73 16.35 6.96
N TRP A 23 1.59 15.45 7.44
CA TRP A 23 2.75 14.98 6.69
C TRP A 23 2.36 14.29 5.38
N VAL A 24 1.41 13.35 5.41
CA VAL A 24 0.90 12.68 4.21
C VAL A 24 0.32 13.70 3.23
N ARG A 25 -0.50 14.65 3.70
CA ARG A 25 -1.08 15.71 2.85
C ARG A 25 -0.03 16.63 2.23
N SER A 26 1.10 16.85 2.90
CA SER A 26 2.23 17.58 2.33
C SER A 26 2.91 16.77 1.23
N LYS A 27 3.14 15.47 1.47
CA LYS A 27 3.82 14.56 0.55
C LYS A 27 3.03 14.27 -0.73
N ILE A 28 1.69 14.14 -0.68
CA ILE A 28 0.88 13.88 -1.89
C ILE A 28 0.84 15.05 -2.89
N LYS A 29 1.35 16.23 -2.54
CA LYS A 29 1.43 17.37 -3.46
C LYS A 29 2.51 17.16 -4.54
N THR A 30 3.47 16.27 -4.30
CA THR A 30 4.51 15.90 -5.26
C THR A 30 4.21 14.50 -5.84
N LYS A 31 4.62 14.25 -7.09
CA LYS A 31 4.35 12.97 -7.76
C LYS A 31 5.08 11.81 -7.08
N GLU A 32 6.29 12.07 -6.60
CA GLU A 32 7.17 11.09 -5.98
C GLU A 32 6.81 10.86 -4.50
N GLY A 33 6.14 11.83 -3.87
CA GLY A 33 5.84 11.79 -2.44
C GLY A 33 4.82 10.71 -2.06
N VAL A 34 4.00 10.24 -2.99
CA VAL A 34 3.09 9.11 -2.74
C VAL A 34 3.87 7.82 -2.48
N ILE A 35 4.97 7.60 -3.20
CA ILE A 35 5.81 6.41 -3.03
C ILE A 35 6.55 6.46 -1.69
N ASP A 36 7.01 7.65 -1.28
CA ASP A 36 7.66 7.88 0.02
C ASP A 36 6.76 7.58 1.21
N ILE A 37 5.44 7.71 1.04
CA ILE A 37 4.46 7.43 2.11
C ILE A 37 4.33 5.94 2.35
N LEU A 38 4.55 5.07 1.34
CA LEU A 38 4.24 3.65 1.46
C LEU A 38 5.39 2.88 2.14
N ASP A 39 5.03 2.05 3.12
CA ASP A 39 5.98 1.19 3.83
C ASP A 39 6.60 0.16 2.87
N LYS A 40 7.92 0.25 2.73
CA LYS A 40 8.71 -0.65 1.89
C LYS A 40 8.65 -2.09 2.40
N ASN A 41 8.51 -2.28 3.71
CA ASN A 41 8.39 -3.60 4.33
C ASN A 41 7.00 -4.23 4.12
N ALA A 42 6.00 -3.42 3.78
CA ALA A 42 4.64 -3.89 3.47
C ALA A 42 4.46 -4.28 2.00
N GLY A 43 5.55 -4.44 1.24
CA GLY A 43 5.49 -4.87 -0.16
C GLY A 43 5.29 -3.75 -1.17
N ALA A 44 5.52 -2.48 -0.80
CA ALA A 44 5.43 -1.34 -1.73
C ALA A 44 6.37 -1.44 -2.96
N ALA A 45 7.37 -2.33 -2.92
CA ALA A 45 8.23 -2.66 -4.05
C ALA A 45 7.49 -3.45 -5.15
N CYS A 46 6.45 -4.22 -4.79
CA CYS A 46 5.67 -5.02 -5.72
C CYS A 46 4.52 -4.17 -6.33
N SER A 47 4.47 -4.04 -7.66
CA SER A 47 3.49 -3.17 -8.33
C SER A 47 2.02 -3.44 -7.97
N PRO A 48 1.51 -4.69 -7.99
CA PRO A 48 0.11 -4.95 -7.62
C PRO A 48 -0.19 -4.65 -6.15
N VAL A 49 0.78 -4.89 -5.24
CA VAL A 49 0.64 -4.55 -3.82
C VAL A 49 0.62 -3.03 -3.64
N ARG A 50 1.52 -2.33 -4.32
CA ARG A 50 1.59 -0.87 -4.32
C ARG A 50 0.29 -0.23 -4.79
N GLU A 51 -0.33 -0.75 -5.84
CA GLU A 51 -1.63 -0.27 -6.34
C GLU A 51 -2.73 -0.40 -5.28
N GLU A 52 -2.79 -1.52 -4.57
CA GLU A 52 -3.75 -1.71 -3.48
C GLU A 52 -3.46 -0.78 -2.29
N MET A 53 -2.19 -0.61 -1.92
CA MET A 53 -1.80 0.36 -0.89
C MET A 53 -2.20 1.78 -1.29
N MET A 54 -2.11 2.15 -2.57
CA MET A 54 -2.58 3.43 -3.07
C MET A 54 -4.11 3.57 -2.97
N GLN A 55 -4.88 2.52 -3.22
CA GLN A 55 -6.34 2.54 -2.99
C GLN A 55 -6.67 2.73 -1.50
N MET A 56 -5.98 2.00 -0.62
CA MET A 56 -6.12 2.13 0.83
C MET A 56 -5.75 3.54 1.32
N LEU A 57 -4.73 4.16 0.72
CA LEU A 57 -4.34 5.54 1.01
C LEU A 57 -5.46 6.54 0.65
N ARG A 58 -6.13 6.34 -0.48
CA ARG A 58 -7.29 7.18 -0.87
C ARG A 58 -8.43 7.08 0.14
N ILE A 59 -8.76 5.87 0.58
CA ILE A 59 -9.78 5.64 1.62
C ILE A 59 -9.37 6.35 2.92
N ALA A 60 -8.11 6.21 3.34
CA ALA A 60 -7.61 6.87 4.54
C ALA A 60 -7.69 8.41 4.49
N LEU A 61 -7.45 9.01 3.32
CA LEU A 61 -7.58 10.45 3.12
C LEU A 61 -9.04 10.93 3.25
N LEU A 62 -10.01 10.16 2.75
CA LEU A 62 -11.44 10.44 2.95
C LEU A 62 -11.82 10.35 4.43
N CYS A 63 -11.41 9.28 5.12
CA CYS A 63 -11.67 9.09 6.55
C CYS A 63 -11.12 10.21 7.42
N THR A 64 -10.04 10.87 6.98
CA THR A 64 -9.38 11.94 7.71
C THR A 64 -9.69 13.32 7.14
N SER A 65 -10.70 13.46 6.27
CA SER A 65 -11.05 14.75 5.64
C SER A 65 -11.19 15.87 6.66
N ARG A 66 -10.73 17.07 6.28
CA ARG A 66 -10.84 18.28 7.13
C ARG A 66 -12.30 18.63 7.38
N ASN A 67 -13.14 18.42 6.37
CA ASN A 67 -14.58 18.61 6.49
C ASN A 67 -15.22 17.32 7.02
N PRO A 68 -15.93 17.35 8.15
CA PRO A 68 -16.52 16.15 8.76
C PRO A 68 -17.63 15.54 7.90
N ALA A 69 -18.32 16.33 7.07
CA ALA A 69 -19.39 15.82 6.20
C ALA A 69 -18.86 14.97 5.03
N ASP A 70 -17.58 15.08 4.69
CA ASP A 70 -16.96 14.27 3.64
C ASP A 70 -16.47 12.91 4.17
N ARG A 71 -16.46 12.73 5.50
CA ARG A 71 -15.95 11.51 6.12
C ARG A 71 -17.01 10.40 5.94
N PRO A 72 -16.65 9.27 5.30
CA PRO A 72 -17.58 8.17 5.10
C PRO A 72 -17.98 7.53 6.44
N SER A 73 -19.13 6.88 6.47
CA SER A 73 -19.52 6.06 7.61
C SER A 73 -18.61 4.82 7.69
N MET A 74 -18.44 4.25 8.89
CA MET A 74 -17.65 3.01 9.02
C MET A 74 -18.19 1.86 8.16
N ARG A 75 -19.50 1.83 7.87
CA ARG A 75 -20.10 0.86 6.94
C ARG A 75 -19.57 1.07 5.52
N ASP A 76 -19.57 2.31 5.04
CA ASP A 76 -19.06 2.64 3.70
C ASP A 76 -17.56 2.36 3.61
N VAL A 77 -16.79 2.69 4.66
CA VAL A 77 -15.36 2.35 4.74
C VAL A 77 -15.16 0.85 4.56
N VAL A 78 -15.94 0.00 5.24
CA VAL A 78 -15.81 -1.47 5.07
C VAL A 78 -16.14 -1.90 3.64
N LEU A 79 -17.16 -1.33 3.01
CA LEU A 79 -17.50 -1.64 1.61
C LEU A 79 -16.38 -1.23 0.66
N MET A 80 -15.85 -0.02 0.81
CA MET A 80 -14.71 0.46 0.02
C MET A 80 -13.48 -0.44 0.20
N LEU A 81 -13.20 -0.88 1.43
CA LEU A 81 -12.12 -1.81 1.73
C LEU A 81 -12.33 -3.19 1.10
N GLN A 82 -13.57 -3.67 1.03
CA GLN A 82 -13.91 -4.94 0.38
C GLN A 82 -13.73 -4.86 -1.14
N GLU A 83 -14.06 -3.73 -1.76
CA GLU A 83 -13.86 -3.50 -3.20
C GLU A 83 -12.39 -3.32 -3.55
N ALA A 84 -11.62 -2.66 -2.68
CA ALA A 84 -10.17 -2.53 -2.81
C ALA A 84 -9.42 -3.85 -2.57
N LYS A 85 -10.12 -4.97 -2.31
CA LYS A 85 -9.45 -6.23 -2.01
C LYS A 85 -8.63 -6.73 -3.18
N PRO A 86 -7.43 -7.27 -2.88
CA PRO A 86 -6.66 -8.03 -3.84
C PRO A 86 -7.47 -9.11 -4.55
N LYS A 87 -7.43 -9.14 -5.88
CA LYS A 87 -7.85 -10.31 -6.66
C LYS A 87 -6.77 -11.40 -6.74
N ARG A 88 -5.64 -11.24 -6.04
CA ARG A 88 -4.63 -12.29 -5.95
C ARG A 88 -5.28 -13.52 -5.31
N LYS A 89 -5.31 -14.60 -6.07
CA LYS A 89 -5.67 -15.93 -5.56
C LYS A 89 -4.80 -16.14 -4.33
N LEU A 90 -5.42 -16.32 -3.16
CA LEU A 90 -4.70 -16.92 -2.04
C LEU A 90 -4.11 -18.23 -2.58
N PRO A 91 -2.85 -18.59 -2.27
CA PRO A 91 -2.39 -19.93 -2.58
C PRO A 91 -3.33 -20.89 -1.86
N GLU A 92 -4.22 -21.53 -2.62
CA GLU A 92 -5.05 -22.61 -2.13
C GLU A 92 -4.10 -23.62 -1.47
N ARG A 93 -4.43 -24.05 -0.25
CA ARG A 93 -3.74 -25.19 0.36
C ARG A 93 -3.73 -26.30 -0.70
N VAL A 94 -2.54 -26.65 -1.19
CA VAL A 94 -2.35 -27.67 -2.22
C VAL A 94 -2.98 -28.99 -1.75
N GLY A 95 -4.22 -29.21 -2.20
CA GLY A 95 -4.77 -30.53 -2.50
C GLY A 95 -4.62 -30.70 -4.01
N GLY A 96 -3.91 -31.74 -4.43
CA GLY A 96 -3.28 -31.80 -5.74
C GLY A 96 -4.20 -31.82 -6.96
N GLY A 97 -3.59 -31.41 -8.09
CA GLY A 97 -3.93 -31.87 -9.44
C GLY A 97 -4.66 -30.86 -10.32
N GLY A 98 -3.99 -30.38 -11.38
CA GLY A 98 -4.65 -29.76 -12.54
C GLY A 98 -3.97 -28.47 -13.03
N ARG A 99 -3.73 -28.39 -14.33
CA ARG A 99 -2.97 -27.33 -15.02
C ARG A 99 -3.90 -26.21 -15.46
N ASP A 100 -3.61 -24.97 -15.07
CA ASP A 100 -3.86 -23.79 -15.90
C ASP A 100 -2.87 -22.66 -15.58
N ASN A 101 -2.47 -21.99 -16.66
CA ASN A 101 -1.35 -21.08 -16.77
C ASN A 101 -1.85 -19.65 -16.55
N VAL A 102 -1.36 -18.91 -15.55
CA VAL A 102 -1.58 -17.46 -15.49
C VAL A 102 -0.41 -16.67 -14.89
N ILE A 103 0.31 -16.02 -15.81
CA ILE A 103 1.13 -14.80 -15.74
C ILE A 103 2.36 -14.85 -14.81
N SER A 104 3.45 -15.28 -15.42
CA SER A 104 4.83 -14.97 -15.08
C SER A 104 5.11 -13.47 -15.26
N CYS A 105 5.61 -12.79 -14.22
CA CYS A 105 6.33 -11.53 -14.39
C CYS A 105 7.79 -11.85 -14.70
N GLY A 106 8.04 -12.32 -15.93
CA GLY A 106 9.38 -12.42 -16.50
C GLY A 106 9.83 -11.08 -17.07
N GLY A 107 11.02 -10.64 -16.68
CA GLY A 107 11.74 -9.52 -17.27
C GLY A 107 13.21 -9.61 -16.89
N GLY A 108 13.98 -10.38 -17.66
CA GLY A 108 15.42 -10.52 -17.50
C GLY A 108 16.20 -9.36 -18.13
N GLY A 109 17.31 -9.01 -17.48
CA GLY A 109 18.38 -8.15 -17.96
C GLY A 109 19.57 -8.34 -17.03
N GLU A 110 20.52 -9.16 -17.45
CA GLU A 110 21.76 -9.52 -16.75
C GLU A 110 22.75 -8.34 -16.65
N ILE A 111 23.42 -8.20 -15.48
CA ILE A 111 24.85 -7.87 -15.18
C ILE A 111 24.97 -7.77 -13.62
N PRO A 112 26.07 -8.23 -12.96
CA PRO A 112 25.99 -8.98 -11.69
C PRO A 112 26.39 -8.21 -10.41
N MET A 113 26.29 -8.92 -9.27
CA MET A 113 26.79 -8.65 -7.90
C MET A 113 25.97 -7.70 -7.00
N ALA A 114 25.10 -8.29 -6.17
CA ALA A 114 25.36 -8.43 -4.73
C ALA A 114 24.09 -9.00 -4.06
N GLU A 115 24.29 -10.14 -3.40
CA GLU A 115 23.33 -10.89 -2.61
C GLU A 115 22.52 -10.00 -1.64
N LYS A 116 21.20 -9.90 -1.84
CA LYS A 116 20.21 -9.54 -0.81
C LYS A 116 18.92 -10.32 -1.06
N PRO A 117 18.28 -10.84 0.01
CA PRO A 117 17.25 -11.86 -0.10
C PRO A 117 16.05 -11.34 -0.88
N VAL A 118 15.69 -12.08 -1.93
CA VAL A 118 14.42 -11.95 -2.62
C VAL A 118 13.33 -12.36 -1.65
N VAL A 119 12.51 -11.40 -1.22
CA VAL A 119 11.18 -11.70 -0.67
C VAL A 119 10.30 -12.04 -1.86
N GLU A 120 10.32 -13.31 -2.26
CA GLU A 120 9.34 -13.89 -3.18
C GLU A 120 7.93 -13.75 -2.57
N CYS A 121 6.96 -13.34 -3.41
CA CYS A 121 5.54 -13.23 -3.04
C CYS A 121 4.88 -14.60 -2.99
#